data_AF-A0A2V3JI47-F1
#
_entry.id   AF-A0A2V3JI47-F1
#
_cell.length_a   1.000
_cell.length_b   1.000
_cell.length_c   1.000
_cell.angle_alpha   90.00
_cell.angle_beta   90.00
_cell.angle_gamma   90.00
#
_symmetry.space_group_name_H-M   'P 1'
#
loop_
_entity.id
_entity.type
_entity.pdbx_description
1 polymer ?
#
loop_
_entity_poly.entity_id
_entity_poly.type
_entity_poly.pdbx_seq_one_letter_code
_entity_poly.pdbx_strand_id
1 'polypeptide(L)' 'MNIYFNKTVILMPYETYNITIVTGSYPQIHHTDALPTKNGWINCSEFVDANGKVYYDWIPAIKLS' A
#
# COMPACT_ATOMS: atom_id res chain seq x y z
N MET A 1 -1.87 7.63 7.20
CA MET A 1 -2.89 7.03 8.09
C MET A 1 -2.13 6.19 9.10
N ASN A 2 -2.13 6.59 10.37
CA ASN A 2 -1.44 5.81 11.41
C ASN A 2 -2.47 4.92 12.12
N ILE A 3 -2.18 3.63 12.19
CA ILE A 3 -3.02 2.66 12.90
C ILE A 3 -2.40 2.50 14.30
N TYR A 4 -3.20 2.78 15.32
CA TYR A 4 -2.79 2.65 16.70
C TYR A 4 -3.60 1.55 17.37
N PHE A 5 -2.93 0.70 18.14
CA PHE A 5 -3.62 -0.20 19.05
C PHE A 5 -3.93 0.56 20.33
N ASN A 6 -5.17 0.46 20.79
CA ASN A 6 -5.59 1.01 22.08
C ASN A 6 -4.98 0.26 23.29
N LYS A 7 -4.34 -0.87 23.03
CA LYS A 7 -3.61 -1.68 24.00
C LYS A 7 -2.24 -2.03 23.45
N THR A 8 -1.27 -2.18 24.34
CA THR A 8 0.04 -2.71 23.98
C THR A 8 -0.13 -4.15 23.48
N VAL A 9 0.38 -4.42 22.28
CA VAL A 9 0.47 -5.77 21.71
C VAL A 9 1.93 -6.17 21.74
N ILE A 10 2.25 -7.25 22.45
CA ILE A 10 3.61 -7.82 22.52
C ILE A 10 3.60 -9.08 21.66
N LEU A 11 4.46 -9.13 20.64
CA LEU A 11 4.66 -10.31 19.81
C LEU A 11 5.78 -11.15 20.43
N MET A 12 5.50 -12.41 20.70
CA MET A 12 6.48 -13.33 21.27
C MET A 12 7.39 -13.90 20.17
N PRO A 13 8.68 -14.13 20.46
CA PRO A 13 9.58 -14.74 19.50
C PRO A 13 9.11 -16.16 19.14
N TYR A 14 9.27 -16.53 17.87
CA TYR A 14 8.90 -17.84 17.30
C TYR A 14 7.40 -18.14 17.25
N GLU A 15 6.53 -17.16 17.51
CA GLU A 15 5.08 -17.29 17.36
C GLU A 15 4.59 -16.78 16.00
N THR A 16 3.55 -17.42 15.46
CA THR A 16 2.90 -16.99 14.22
C THR A 16 1.55 -16.34 14.54
N TYR A 17 1.38 -15.08 14.13
CA TYR A 17 0.16 -14.32 14.36
C TYR A 17 -0.59 -14.09 13.05
N ASN A 18 -1.88 -14.41 13.03
CA ASN A 18 -2.76 -14.11 11.89
C ASN A 18 -3.37 -12.72 12.07
N ILE A 19 -2.98 -11.79 11.20
CA ILE A 19 -3.49 -10.41 11.20
C ILE A 19 -4.46 -10.25 10.04
N THR A 20 -5.67 -9.80 10.33
CA THR A 20 -6.65 -9.42 9.30
C THR A 20 -6.75 -7.90 9.24
N ILE A 21 -6.37 -7.33 8.10
CA ILE A 21 -6.52 -5.91 7.83
C ILE A 21 -7.82 -5.73 7.04
N VAL A 22 -8.81 -5.13 7.66
CA VAL A 22 -10.08 -4.78 7.00
C VAL A 22 -9.98 -3.33 6.56
N THR A 23 -9.74 -3.13 5.28
CA THR A 23 -9.78 -1.80 4.66
C THR A 23 -11.18 -1.53 4.09
N GLY A 24 -11.54 -0.26 3.96
CA GLY A 24 -12.70 0.14 3.17
C GLY A 24 -12.46 -0.08 1.67
N SER A 25 -13.08 0.73 0.81
CA SER A 25 -12.82 0.69 -0.63
C SER A 25 -11.33 0.89 -0.92
N TYR A 26 -10.61 -0.20 -1.21
CA TYR A 26 -9.30 -0.13 -1.81
C TYR A 26 -9.51 0.24 -3.28
N PRO A 27 -9.01 1.40 -3.76
CA PRO A 27 -9.19 1.77 -5.15
C PRO A 27 -8.62 0.67 -6.04
N GLN A 28 -9.24 0.43 -7.19
CA GLN A 28 -8.68 -0.50 -8.17
C GLN A 28 -7.38 0.11 -8.70
N ILE A 29 -6.26 -0.54 -8.40
CA ILE A 29 -4.93 -0.11 -8.84
C ILE A 29 -4.57 -0.92 -10.09
N HIS A 30 -4.25 -0.23 -11.17
CA HIS A 30 -3.62 -0.84 -12.33
C HIS A 30 -2.13 -0.99 -12.07
N HIS A 31 -1.68 -2.20 -11.73
CA HIS A 31 -0.25 -2.53 -11.57
C HIS A 31 0.42 -2.77 -12.94
N THR A 32 0.46 -1.72 -13.75
CA THR A 32 1.10 -1.73 -15.06
C THR A 32 1.74 -0.38 -15.34
N ASP A 33 2.92 -0.36 -15.93
CA ASP A 33 3.65 0.88 -16.24
C ASP A 33 2.88 1.81 -17.18
N ALA A 34 2.06 1.22 -18.06
CA ALA A 34 1.21 1.91 -19.01
C ALA A 34 -0.17 1.25 -19.08
N LEU A 35 -1.23 2.07 -19.01
CA LEU A 35 -2.62 1.62 -19.17
C LEU A 35 -3.20 2.14 -20.49
N PRO A 36 -3.58 1.26 -21.43
CA PRO A 36 -4.25 1.68 -22.64
C PRO A 36 -5.69 2.09 -22.35
N THR A 37 -6.12 3.20 -22.94
CA THR A 37 -7.49 3.70 -22.90
C THR A 37 -8.00 3.89 -24.32
N LYS A 38 -9.31 4.14 -24.46
CA LYS A 38 -9.91 4.45 -25.76
C LYS A 38 -9.25 5.64 -26.48
N ASN A 39 -8.65 6.56 -25.72
CA ASN A 39 -8.14 7.84 -26.22
C ASN A 39 -6.61 7.98 -26.10
N GLY A 40 -5.88 6.93 -25.72
CA GLY A 40 -4.42 6.98 -25.57
C GLY A 40 -3.91 6.18 -24.37
N TRP A 41 -2.70 6.50 -23.93
CA TRP A 41 -2.00 5.79 -22.85
C TRP A 41 -1.89 6.64 -21.59
N ILE A 42 -2.14 6.03 -20.44
CA ILE A 42 -1.85 6.62 -19.13
C ILE A 42 -0.55 5.98 -18.63
N ASN A 43 0.46 6.80 -18.31
CA ASN A 43 1.73 6.36 -17.73
C ASN A 43 1.87 6.93 -16.31
N CYS A 44 2.43 6.15 -15.40
CA CYS A 44 2.82 6.63 -14.07
C CYS A 44 4.31 6.99 -14.09
N SER A 45 4.65 8.27 -13.94
CA SER A 45 6.05 8.70 -13.81
C SER A 45 6.55 8.66 -12.38
N GLU A 46 5.67 8.96 -11.41
CA GLU A 46 5.99 8.94 -9.99
C GLU A 46 4.73 8.67 -9.16
N PHE A 47 4.94 7.98 -8.04
CA PHE A 47 3.97 7.77 -6.99
C PHE A 47 4.52 8.35 -5.68
N VAL A 48 3.76 9.26 -5.06
CA VAL A 48 4.11 9.84 -3.76
C VAL A 48 3.17 9.28 -2.70
N ASP A 49 3.74 8.59 -1.71
CA ASP A 49 2.93 8.01 -0.63
C ASP A 49 2.43 9.08 0.36
N ALA A 50 1.56 8.66 1.28
CA ALA A 50 1.01 9.55 2.31
C ALA A 50 2.06 10.09 3.30
N ASN A 51 3.30 9.58 3.28
CA ASN A 51 4.42 10.04 4.08
C ASN A 51 5.38 10.95 3.27
N GLY A 52 5.05 11.26 2.01
CA GLY A 52 5.87 12.09 1.13
C GLY A 52 7.03 11.34 0.46
N LYS A 53 7.07 10.01 0.52
CA LYS A 53 8.11 9.23 -0.16
C LYS A 53 7.74 9.00 -1.62
N VAL A 54 8.70 9.29 -2.50
CA VAL A 54 8.55 9.13 -3.95
C VAL A 54 9.04 7.77 -4.40
N TYR A 55 8.28 7.19 -5.32
CA TYR A 55 8.55 5.90 -5.96
C TYR A 55 8.36 6.05 -7.46
N TYR A 56 9.32 5.59 -8.26
CA TYR A 56 9.27 5.72 -9.72
C TYR A 56 8.78 4.43 -10.40
N ASP A 57 9.10 3.27 -9.80
CA ASP A 57 8.88 1.96 -10.44
C ASP A 57 7.93 1.03 -9.67
N TRP A 58 7.43 1.44 -8.49
CA TRP A 58 6.58 0.59 -7.68
C TRP A 58 5.67 1.35 -6.72
N ILE A 59 4.58 0.71 -6.31
CA ILE A 59 3.64 1.25 -5.33
C ILE A 59 3.65 0.33 -4.10
N PRO A 60 4.09 0.79 -2.92
CA PRO A 60 4.04 -0.02 -1.70
C PRO A 60 2.58 -0.23 -1.27
N ALA A 61 2.12 -1.49 -1.26
CA ALA A 61 0.77 -1.81 -0.78
C ALA A 61 0.65 -1.72 0.74
N ILE A 62 1.60 -2.33 1.48
CA ILE A 62 1.63 -2.35 2.95
C ILE A 62 3.09 -2.33 3.40
N LYS A 63 3.41 -1.49 4.39
CA LYS A 63 4.70 -1.51 5.09
C LYS A 63 4.45 -1.72 6.59
N LEU A 64 5.00 -2.79 7.13
CA LEU A 64 5.10 -3.01 8.57
C LEU A 64 6.50 -2.54 8.98
N SER A 65 6.59 -1.55 9.85
CA SER A 65 7.84 -0.96 10.35
C SER A 65 7.83 -0.87 11.85
#